data_AF-A0A9D5D2M4-F1
#
_entry.id   AF-A0A9D5D2M4-F1
#
_cell.length_a   1.000
_cell.length_b   1.000
_cell.length_c   1.000
_cell.angle_alpha   90.00
_cell.angle_beta   90.00
_cell.angle_gamma   90.00
#
_symmetry.space_group_name_H-M   'P 1'
#
loop_
_entity.id
_entity.type
_entity.pdbx_description
1 polymer ?
#
loop_
_entity_poly.entity_id
_entity_poly.type
_entity_poly.pdbx_seq_one_letter_code
_entity_poly.pdbx_strand_id
1 'polypeptide(L)'
;MGGPRRRSKVYRLVSVQPLTPLMEGPPDPNTEDKKSKKESHDITSRKRLNNLKLMLGVLACPLSPVSVQAEQTTHFSIKDSPIEASSARYILHQYLAATGCLKPKKKEVKSRYIAGSLKMVYDESATESGCFVLWQMSPDMWLVDMVVGRCKVVAGSNGGVVWRHMPWLGPHAARGPPRPLRRIIQGLDPKGTARVFENAHCIGEKRIGDDDCFVLKVSMNMGVLNAEVIRHVLYGYFSQRSGLVVYIEDSHLTRVQTLGIDTVYWETTIGSTIEDYREIDGTLIAHQGRTVATVFRFGKGSGNEIRTRMVEKWRIDDVVFDVPGLSIDCFIPPAEILGVSK
;
A
#
# COMPACT_ATOMS: atom_id res chain seq x y z
N MET A 1 -16.96 49.80 33.61
CA MET A 1 -15.87 49.25 32.79
C MET A 1 -15.69 47.78 33.13
N GLY A 2 -16.14 46.87 32.27
CA GLY A 2 -16.03 45.42 32.49
C GLY A 2 -16.06 44.71 31.14
N GLY A 3 -14.89 44.60 30.50
CA GLY A 3 -14.75 43.92 29.21
C GLY A 3 -14.73 42.39 29.37
N PRO A 4 -15.25 41.62 28.40
CA PRO A 4 -15.32 40.17 28.51
C PRO A 4 -13.93 39.53 28.34
N ARG A 5 -13.56 38.68 29.30
CA ARG A 5 -12.37 37.81 29.26
C ARG A 5 -12.45 36.87 28.06
N ARG A 6 -11.61 37.11 27.04
CA ARG A 6 -11.35 36.16 25.95
C ARG A 6 -10.75 34.88 26.55
N ARG A 7 -11.52 33.79 26.58
CA ARG A 7 -10.98 32.43 26.74
C ARG A 7 -10.17 32.10 25.49
N SER A 8 -8.84 32.09 25.60
CA SER A 8 -7.98 31.51 24.57
C SER A 8 -8.26 30.00 24.52
N LYS A 9 -8.90 29.55 23.44
CA LYS A 9 -8.90 28.12 23.10
C LYS A 9 -7.46 27.78 22.71
N VAL A 10 -6.77 27.08 23.60
CA VAL A 10 -5.51 26.41 23.28
C VAL A 10 -5.86 25.31 22.29
N TYR A 11 -5.60 25.56 21.00
CA TYR A 11 -5.62 24.49 20.01
C TYR A 11 -4.48 23.54 20.37
N ARG A 12 -4.82 22.34 20.86
CA ARG A 12 -3.85 21.24 20.90
C ARG A 12 -3.42 21.01 19.46
N LEU A 13 -2.15 21.27 19.16
CA LEU A 13 -1.49 20.88 17.94
C LEU A 13 -1.58 19.35 17.88
N VAL A 14 -2.54 18.81 17.14
CA VAL A 14 -2.64 17.38 16.89
C VAL A 14 -1.49 17.01 15.97
N SER A 15 -0.58 16.20 16.50
CA SER A 15 0.59 15.67 15.81
C SER A 15 0.19 15.09 14.45
N VAL A 16 0.92 15.47 13.39
CA VAL A 16 0.86 14.83 12.08
C VAL A 16 1.58 13.48 12.20
N GLN A 17 0.89 12.47 12.73
CA GLN A 17 1.42 11.10 12.73
C GLN A 17 1.11 10.47 11.37
N PRO A 18 2.13 10.04 10.59
CA PRO A 18 1.90 9.19 9.43
C PRO A 18 1.34 7.84 9.88
N LEU A 19 0.64 7.13 8.97
CA LEU A 19 0.15 5.78 9.25
C LEU A 19 1.35 4.85 9.46
N THR A 20 1.77 4.65 10.71
CA THR A 20 2.83 3.69 11.00
C THR A 20 2.29 2.29 10.77
N PRO A 21 3.07 1.40 10.13
CA PRO A 21 2.63 0.04 9.93
C PRO A 21 2.22 -0.62 11.25
N LEU A 22 2.91 -0.36 12.37
CA LEU A 22 2.86 -1.21 13.55
C LEU A 22 3.31 -0.46 14.82
N MET A 23 2.43 -0.36 15.84
CA MET A 23 2.85 -0.05 17.22
C MET A 23 2.94 -1.28 18.11
N GLU A 24 2.33 -2.41 17.74
CA GLU A 24 2.32 -3.61 18.57
C GLU A 24 2.77 -4.85 17.79
N GLY A 25 3.84 -5.47 18.29
CA GLY A 25 4.29 -6.80 17.86
C GLY A 25 3.42 -7.90 18.48
N PRO A 26 3.58 -9.16 18.03
CA PRO A 26 2.94 -10.29 18.70
C PRO A 26 3.40 -10.39 20.16
N PRO A 27 2.54 -10.87 21.09
CA PRO A 27 2.90 -11.03 22.50
C PRO A 27 4.07 -12.01 22.68
N ASP A 28 4.90 -11.72 23.68
CA ASP A 28 6.13 -12.43 24.02
C ASP A 28 5.85 -13.93 24.35
N PRO A 29 6.53 -14.90 23.71
CA PRO A 29 6.28 -16.33 23.96
C PRO A 29 6.86 -16.86 25.27
N ASN A 30 7.59 -16.05 26.05
CA ASN A 30 8.29 -16.48 27.26
C ASN A 30 7.44 -16.37 28.54
N THR A 31 6.21 -16.87 28.50
CA THR A 31 5.53 -17.28 29.74
C THR A 31 5.56 -18.81 29.77
N GLU A 32 6.65 -19.36 30.29
CA GLU A 32 6.75 -20.80 30.52
C GLU A 32 5.77 -21.20 31.61
N ASP A 33 4.74 -21.95 31.24
CA ASP A 33 4.05 -22.87 32.14
C ASP A 33 3.83 -24.21 31.42
N LYS A 34 4.31 -25.29 32.04
CA LYS A 34 4.28 -26.64 31.49
C LYS A 34 2.83 -27.18 31.44
N LYS A 35 2.22 -27.43 30.26
CA LYS A 35 1.19 -28.50 30.08
C LYS A 35 0.66 -28.80 28.65
N SER A 36 0.75 -30.07 28.26
CA SER A 36 -0.19 -30.85 27.40
C SER A 36 -0.45 -30.47 25.90
N LYS A 37 -0.63 -31.50 25.06
CA LYS A 37 -0.92 -31.49 23.61
C LYS A 37 -2.10 -30.59 23.14
N LYS A 38 -2.99 -30.19 24.05
CA LYS A 38 -4.16 -29.32 23.75
C LYS A 38 -3.76 -27.83 23.73
N GLU A 39 -2.77 -27.44 24.53
CA GLU A 39 -2.22 -26.07 24.56
C GLU A 39 -1.30 -25.81 23.36
N SER A 40 -0.54 -26.81 22.89
CA SER A 40 0.31 -26.65 21.71
C SER A 40 -0.48 -26.29 20.44
N HIS A 41 -1.69 -26.85 20.27
CA HIS A 41 -2.56 -26.51 19.15
C HIS A 41 -3.11 -25.08 19.26
N ASP A 42 -3.42 -24.63 20.48
CA ASP A 42 -3.95 -23.30 20.76
C ASP A 42 -2.87 -22.21 20.60
N ILE A 43 -1.64 -22.46 21.09
CA ILE A 43 -0.48 -21.59 20.90
C ILE A 43 -0.15 -21.43 19.40
N THR A 44 -0.14 -22.54 18.64
CA THR A 44 0.10 -22.52 17.18
C THR A 44 -1.00 -21.73 16.46
N SER A 45 -2.27 -21.89 16.87
CA SER A 45 -3.40 -21.17 16.30
C SER A 45 -3.35 -19.67 16.59
N ARG A 46 -2.99 -19.28 17.82
CA ARG A 46 -2.79 -17.87 18.21
C ARG A 46 -1.64 -17.22 17.46
N LYS A 47 -0.49 -17.91 17.31
CA LYS A 47 0.64 -17.41 16.52
C LYS A 47 0.27 -17.18 15.05
N ARG A 48 -0.47 -18.13 14.45
CA ARG A 48 -0.99 -18.00 13.09
C ARG A 48 -1.92 -16.79 12.93
N LEU A 49 -2.86 -16.61 13.86
CA LEU A 49 -3.77 -15.46 13.84
C LEU A 49 -3.02 -14.13 13.98
N ASN A 50 -2.01 -14.06 14.86
CA ASN A 50 -1.21 -12.84 15.04
C ASN A 50 -0.38 -12.52 13.78
N ASN A 51 0.22 -13.53 13.14
CA ASN A 51 0.92 -13.35 11.87
C ASN A 51 -0.03 -12.89 10.76
N LEU A 52 -1.24 -13.45 10.67
CA LEU A 52 -2.25 -13.00 9.71
C LEU A 52 -2.63 -11.53 9.94
N LYS A 53 -2.92 -11.16 11.19
CA LYS A 53 -3.23 -9.77 11.58
C LYS A 53 -2.10 -8.80 11.21
N LEU A 54 -0.86 -9.19 11.47
CA LEU A 54 0.33 -8.43 11.11
C LEU A 54 0.41 -8.18 9.60
N MET A 55 0.29 -9.26 8.80
CA MET A 55 0.46 -9.19 7.35
C MET A 55 -0.70 -8.46 6.66
N LEU A 56 -1.94 -8.63 7.16
CA LEU A 56 -3.08 -7.84 6.70
C LEU A 56 -2.88 -6.36 6.99
N GLY A 57 -2.34 -6.02 8.16
CA GLY A 57 -1.97 -4.66 8.51
C GLY A 57 -0.98 -4.05 7.52
N VAL A 58 -0.01 -4.83 7.04
CA VAL A 58 0.95 -4.38 6.02
C VAL A 58 0.32 -4.21 4.63
N LEU A 59 -0.48 -5.18 4.17
CA LEU A 59 -1.06 -5.15 2.82
C LEU A 59 -2.19 -4.11 2.66
N ALA A 60 -2.94 -3.86 3.72
CA ALA A 60 -3.99 -2.84 3.74
C ALA A 60 -3.46 -1.44 4.08
N CYS A 61 -2.17 -1.30 4.42
CA CYS A 61 -1.60 0.00 4.71
C CYS A 61 -1.30 0.76 3.41
N PRO A 62 -1.70 2.03 3.31
CA PRO A 62 -1.42 2.91 2.18
C PRO A 62 0.03 3.42 2.25
N LEU A 63 0.96 2.48 2.09
CA LEU A 63 2.39 2.71 2.20
C LEU A 63 3.02 3.13 0.89
N SER A 64 2.25 3.34 -0.19
CA SER A 64 2.81 3.73 -1.49
C SER A 64 3.55 5.08 -1.38
N PRO A 65 4.64 5.28 -2.17
CA PRO A 65 5.35 6.55 -2.20
C PRO A 65 4.36 7.69 -2.45
N VAL A 66 4.47 8.76 -1.67
CA VAL A 66 3.61 9.94 -1.83
C VAL A 66 3.95 10.57 -3.18
N SER A 67 2.96 10.75 -4.06
CA SER A 67 3.16 11.56 -5.26
C SER A 67 3.37 13.01 -4.83
N VAL A 68 4.59 13.53 -5.01
CA VAL A 68 4.87 14.95 -4.82
C VAL A 68 4.30 15.66 -6.05
N GLN A 69 3.17 16.35 -5.86
CA GLN A 69 2.52 17.29 -6.78
C GLN A 69 2.67 16.95 -8.28
N ALA A 70 1.68 16.25 -8.81
CA ALA A 70 1.49 16.08 -10.25
C ALA A 70 1.11 17.43 -10.89
N GLU A 71 2.09 18.19 -11.37
CA GLU A 71 1.81 19.10 -12.47
C GLU A 71 1.58 18.25 -13.71
N GLN A 72 0.34 18.24 -14.21
CA GLN A 72 -0.01 17.65 -15.49
C GLN A 72 0.79 18.35 -16.60
N THR A 73 1.99 17.86 -16.86
CA THR A 73 2.74 18.26 -18.04
C THR A 73 2.72 17.10 -19.00
N THR A 74 1.67 17.07 -19.83
CA THR A 74 1.65 16.36 -21.11
C THR A 74 2.69 16.91 -22.11
N HIS A 75 3.58 17.79 -21.66
CA HIS A 75 4.67 18.34 -22.45
C HIS A 75 5.90 17.44 -22.33
N PHE A 76 6.08 16.60 -23.34
CA PHE A 76 7.27 15.77 -23.56
C PHE A 76 8.49 16.68 -23.87
N SER A 77 9.00 17.42 -22.88
CA SER A 77 10.25 18.18 -23.05
C SER A 77 11.42 17.30 -22.61
N ILE A 78 12.06 16.65 -23.58
CA ILE A 78 13.28 15.86 -23.39
C ILE A 78 14.52 16.75 -23.22
N LYS A 79 14.41 18.05 -23.56
CA LYS A 79 15.54 18.98 -23.46
C LYS A 79 15.97 19.14 -21.99
N ASP A 80 17.26 18.95 -21.75
CA ASP A 80 17.97 19.16 -20.48
C ASP A 80 17.64 18.20 -19.32
N SER A 81 16.95 17.08 -19.57
CA SER A 81 16.72 16.03 -18.56
C SER A 81 17.82 14.95 -18.59
N PRO A 82 18.27 14.43 -17.43
CA PRO A 82 19.18 13.28 -17.36
C PRO A 82 18.64 12.09 -18.17
N ILE A 83 19.54 11.30 -18.78
CA ILE A 83 19.15 10.20 -19.66
C ILE A 83 18.31 9.16 -18.92
N GLU A 84 18.57 8.93 -17.64
CA GLU A 84 17.85 8.00 -16.78
C GLU A 84 16.39 8.44 -16.59
N ALA A 85 16.15 9.74 -16.40
CA ALA A 85 14.82 10.30 -16.23
C ALA A 85 14.05 10.34 -17.57
N SER A 86 14.72 10.72 -18.66
CA SER A 86 14.13 10.70 -20.01
C SER A 86 13.75 9.28 -20.44
N SER A 87 14.61 8.30 -20.15
CA SER A 87 14.34 6.87 -20.42
C SER A 87 13.16 6.37 -19.59
N ALA A 88 13.08 6.75 -18.30
CA ALA A 88 11.95 6.38 -17.46
C ALA A 88 10.61 6.91 -18.01
N ARG A 89 10.58 8.19 -18.44
CA ARG A 89 9.38 8.78 -19.06
C ARG A 89 8.97 8.07 -20.34
N TYR A 90 9.94 7.70 -21.18
CA TYR A 90 9.67 6.92 -22.39
C TYR A 90 9.06 5.54 -22.07
N ILE A 91 9.64 4.80 -21.12
CA ILE A 91 9.15 3.49 -20.68
C ILE A 91 7.73 3.61 -20.10
N LEU A 92 7.46 4.64 -19.28
CA LEU A 92 6.11 4.89 -18.77
C LEU A 92 5.11 5.24 -19.87
N HIS A 93 5.54 5.98 -20.89
CA HIS A 93 4.69 6.27 -22.04
C HIS A 93 4.37 5.00 -22.83
N GLN A 94 5.34 4.09 -23.01
CA GLN A 94 5.10 2.77 -23.60
C GLN A 94 4.10 1.96 -22.76
N TYR A 95 4.24 1.96 -21.44
CA TYR A 95 3.31 1.28 -20.54
C TYR A 95 1.88 1.83 -20.65
N LEU A 96 1.73 3.15 -20.68
CA LEU A 96 0.42 3.79 -20.87
C LEU A 96 -0.17 3.49 -22.26
N ALA A 97 0.67 3.42 -23.29
CA ALA A 97 0.25 3.03 -24.64
C ALA A 97 -0.22 1.57 -24.67
N ALA A 98 0.58 0.65 -24.14
CA ALA A 98 0.32 -0.78 -24.09
C ALA A 98 -0.98 -1.07 -23.32
N THR A 99 -1.19 -0.41 -22.19
CA THR A 99 -2.41 -0.55 -21.38
C THR A 99 -3.63 0.17 -21.96
N GLY A 100 -3.53 0.83 -23.11
CA GLY A 100 -4.63 1.55 -23.75
C GLY A 100 -5.01 2.87 -23.07
N CYS A 101 -4.20 3.35 -22.12
CA CYS A 101 -4.47 4.56 -21.34
C CYS A 101 -4.21 5.87 -22.09
N LEU A 102 -3.50 5.82 -23.22
CA LEU A 102 -3.29 6.98 -24.11
C LEU A 102 -4.36 7.12 -25.20
N LYS A 103 -5.20 6.10 -25.42
CA LYS A 103 -6.25 6.17 -26.43
C LYS A 103 -7.25 7.27 -26.02
N PRO A 104 -7.60 8.20 -26.93
CA PRO A 104 -8.58 9.23 -26.61
C PRO A 104 -9.92 8.56 -26.28
N LYS A 105 -10.38 8.70 -25.03
CA LYS A 105 -11.70 8.22 -24.61
C LYS A 105 -12.71 9.35 -24.73
N LYS A 106 -13.93 9.04 -25.18
CA LYS A 106 -15.03 10.01 -25.25
C LYS A 106 -15.36 10.64 -23.90
N LYS A 107 -15.09 9.91 -22.81
CA LYS A 107 -15.29 10.33 -21.43
C LYS A 107 -14.16 9.80 -20.57
N GLU A 108 -13.66 10.64 -19.68
CA GLU A 108 -12.71 10.21 -18.66
C GLU A 108 -13.42 9.34 -17.61
N VAL A 109 -12.82 8.19 -17.29
CA VAL A 109 -13.32 7.29 -16.25
C VAL A 109 -13.18 7.99 -14.89
N LYS A 110 -14.30 8.18 -14.20
CA LYS A 110 -14.34 8.91 -12.92
C LYS A 110 -14.30 7.98 -11.72
N SER A 111 -14.78 6.76 -11.87
CA SER A 111 -14.87 5.78 -10.79
C SER A 111 -14.60 4.37 -11.25
N ARG A 112 -14.21 3.51 -10.31
CA ARG A 112 -13.97 2.08 -10.52
C ARG A 112 -14.43 1.26 -9.33
N TYR A 113 -14.86 0.05 -9.63
CA TYR A 113 -15.08 -1.03 -8.68
C TYR A 113 -14.29 -2.24 -9.14
N ILE A 114 -13.61 -2.87 -8.19
CA ILE A 114 -12.84 -4.09 -8.44
C ILE A 114 -13.15 -5.06 -7.30
N ALA A 115 -13.56 -6.28 -7.65
CA ALA A 115 -13.72 -7.37 -6.69
C ALA A 115 -12.79 -8.51 -7.05
N GLY A 116 -12.26 -9.16 -6.02
CA GLY A 116 -11.33 -10.25 -6.21
C GLY A 116 -11.26 -11.18 -5.03
N SER A 117 -10.66 -12.33 -5.28
CA SER A 117 -10.36 -13.37 -4.32
C SER A 117 -8.86 -13.42 -4.07
N LEU A 118 -8.48 -13.86 -2.88
CA LEU A 118 -7.09 -14.03 -2.53
C LEU A 118 -6.88 -15.25 -1.63
N LYS A 119 -5.66 -15.77 -1.65
CA LYS A 119 -5.21 -16.87 -0.81
C LYS A 119 -3.89 -16.48 -0.18
N MET A 120 -3.85 -16.42 1.15
CA MET A 120 -2.66 -16.13 1.93
C MET A 120 -2.07 -17.43 2.48
N VAL A 121 -0.77 -17.60 2.27
CA VAL A 121 0.01 -18.70 2.82
C VAL A 121 1.07 -18.13 3.73
N TYR A 122 1.09 -18.58 4.98
CA TYR A 122 2.03 -18.16 6.01
C TYR A 122 2.57 -19.40 6.71
N ASP A 123 3.88 -19.59 6.72
CA ASP A 123 4.51 -20.87 7.05
C ASP A 123 4.07 -21.99 6.06
N GLU A 124 4.87 -23.00 5.77
CA GLU A 124 4.63 -23.92 4.63
C GLU A 124 3.34 -24.76 4.70
N SER A 125 2.57 -24.64 5.79
CA SER A 125 1.40 -25.48 6.11
C SER A 125 0.10 -24.72 6.36
N ALA A 126 0.10 -23.40 6.55
CA ALA A 126 -1.11 -22.65 6.90
C ALA A 126 -1.56 -21.74 5.77
N THR A 127 -2.85 -21.85 5.44
CA THR A 127 -3.45 -21.24 4.27
C THR A 127 -4.81 -20.68 4.66
N GLU A 128 -5.06 -19.42 4.34
CA GLU A 128 -6.36 -18.78 4.50
C GLU A 128 -6.82 -18.22 3.16
N SER A 129 -8.09 -18.43 2.86
CA SER A 129 -8.75 -17.81 1.72
C SER A 129 -9.44 -16.54 2.15
N GLY A 130 -9.63 -15.63 1.19
CA GLY A 130 -10.27 -14.36 1.41
C GLY A 130 -10.77 -13.73 0.13
N CYS A 131 -11.36 -12.55 0.29
CA CYS A 131 -11.79 -11.70 -0.80
C CYS A 131 -11.54 -10.24 -0.45
N PHE A 132 -11.58 -9.40 -1.48
CA PHE A 132 -11.53 -7.97 -1.31
C PHE A 132 -12.42 -7.27 -2.34
N VAL A 133 -12.83 -6.07 -1.97
CA VAL A 133 -13.50 -5.12 -2.82
C VAL A 133 -12.75 -3.80 -2.73
N LEU A 134 -12.51 -3.18 -3.89
CA LEU A 134 -11.87 -1.89 -4.02
C LEU A 134 -12.78 -0.94 -4.80
N TRP A 135 -13.16 0.15 -4.17
CA TRP A 135 -13.81 1.29 -4.81
C TRP A 135 -12.78 2.39 -5.01
N GLN A 136 -12.82 3.05 -6.17
CA GLN A 136 -11.98 4.21 -6.46
C GLN A 136 -12.79 5.30 -7.12
N MET A 137 -12.47 6.55 -6.82
CA MET A 137 -13.03 7.72 -7.47
C MET A 137 -11.96 8.80 -7.61
N SER A 138 -11.91 9.43 -8.78
CA SER A 138 -10.95 10.50 -9.05
C SER A 138 -11.42 11.83 -8.44
N PRO A 139 -10.52 12.65 -7.87
CA PRO A 139 -9.11 12.36 -7.58
C PRO A 139 -8.93 11.67 -6.22
N ASP A 140 -7.97 10.74 -6.16
CA ASP A 140 -7.37 10.19 -4.92
C ASP A 140 -8.32 9.62 -3.85
N MET A 141 -9.58 9.33 -4.20
CA MET A 141 -10.51 8.64 -3.30
C MET A 141 -10.47 7.14 -3.56
N TRP A 142 -10.38 6.37 -2.48
CA TRP A 142 -10.43 4.93 -2.57
C TRP A 142 -10.93 4.31 -1.27
N LEU A 143 -11.53 3.13 -1.35
CA LEU A 143 -11.98 2.34 -0.20
C LEU A 143 -11.70 0.87 -0.52
N VAL A 144 -11.00 0.19 0.37
CA VAL A 144 -10.79 -1.25 0.31
C VAL A 144 -11.46 -1.90 1.52
N ASP A 145 -12.27 -2.92 1.24
CA ASP A 145 -12.77 -3.87 2.23
C ASP A 145 -12.17 -5.23 1.92
N MET A 146 -11.51 -5.85 2.88
CA MET A 146 -10.82 -7.13 2.72
C MET A 146 -11.13 -8.06 3.89
N VAL A 147 -11.47 -9.30 3.57
CA VAL A 147 -11.72 -10.35 4.55
C VAL A 147 -10.84 -11.55 4.23
N VAL A 148 -10.06 -12.02 5.19
CA VAL A 148 -9.20 -13.20 5.06
C VAL A 148 -9.31 -14.05 6.32
N GLY A 149 -9.69 -15.31 6.16
CA GLY A 149 -10.04 -16.16 7.29
C GLY A 149 -11.12 -15.50 8.16
N ARG A 150 -10.77 -15.18 9.41
CA ARG A 150 -11.67 -14.49 10.38
C ARG A 150 -11.33 -13.01 10.58
N CYS A 151 -10.41 -12.47 9.79
CA CYS A 151 -9.91 -11.11 9.93
C CYS A 151 -10.52 -10.22 8.84
N LYS A 152 -11.12 -9.10 9.26
CA LYS A 152 -11.61 -8.03 8.38
C LYS A 152 -10.74 -6.79 8.52
N VAL A 153 -10.37 -6.19 7.39
CA VAL A 153 -9.69 -4.90 7.34
C VAL A 153 -10.42 -3.98 6.38
N VAL A 154 -10.67 -2.76 6.83
CA VAL A 154 -11.21 -1.70 5.98
C VAL A 154 -10.24 -0.53 5.99
N ALA A 155 -9.93 0.01 4.83
CA ALA A 155 -9.11 1.21 4.73
C ALA A 155 -9.61 2.10 3.59
N GLY A 156 -9.41 3.40 3.70
CA GLY A 156 -9.87 4.32 2.67
C GLY A 156 -9.17 5.66 2.70
N SER A 157 -9.43 6.44 1.66
CA SER A 157 -9.07 7.84 1.56
C SER A 157 -10.20 8.63 0.92
N ASN A 158 -10.42 9.84 1.42
CA ASN A 158 -11.30 10.84 0.81
C ASN A 158 -10.51 11.93 0.04
N GLY A 159 -9.23 11.68 -0.28
CA GLY A 159 -8.33 12.66 -0.91
C GLY A 159 -7.69 13.66 0.06
N GLY A 160 -8.19 13.81 1.29
CA GLY A 160 -7.56 14.68 2.31
C GLY A 160 -7.09 13.93 3.56
N VAL A 161 -7.74 12.81 3.87
CA VAL A 161 -7.44 11.95 5.01
C VAL A 161 -7.32 10.53 4.50
N VAL A 162 -6.38 9.79 5.07
CA VAL A 162 -6.28 8.35 4.86
C VAL A 162 -6.51 7.66 6.19
N TRP A 163 -7.35 6.63 6.18
CA TRP A 163 -7.81 5.96 7.37
C TRP A 163 -7.79 4.44 7.20
N ARG A 164 -7.70 3.74 8.32
CA ARG A 164 -7.81 2.29 8.39
C ARG A 164 -8.52 1.88 9.68
N HIS A 165 -9.27 0.82 9.59
CA HIS A 165 -9.93 0.16 10.71
C HIS A 165 -9.53 -1.31 10.71
N MET A 166 -8.81 -1.70 11.76
CA MET A 166 -8.48 -3.09 12.07
C MET A 166 -9.00 -3.39 13.47
N PRO A 167 -9.92 -4.36 13.66
CA PRO A 167 -10.54 -4.61 14.96
C PRO A 167 -9.56 -4.88 16.11
N TRP A 168 -8.34 -5.34 15.81
CA TRP A 168 -7.30 -5.64 16.79
C TRP A 168 -6.31 -4.50 17.06
N LEU A 169 -6.27 -3.46 16.22
CA LEU A 169 -5.37 -2.31 16.37
C LEU A 169 -6.15 -1.01 16.62
N GLY A 170 -7.47 -1.05 16.47
CA GLY A 170 -8.35 0.10 16.59
C GLY A 170 -8.39 0.99 15.34
N PRO A 171 -9.21 2.05 15.38
CA PRO A 171 -9.27 3.07 14.34
C PRO A 171 -7.95 3.87 14.28
N HIS A 172 -7.42 4.08 13.07
CA HIS A 172 -6.27 4.94 12.86
C HIS A 172 -6.45 5.80 11.61
N ALA A 173 -6.20 7.10 11.73
CA ALA A 173 -6.15 8.03 10.61
C ALA A 173 -4.86 8.83 10.62
N ALA A 174 -4.36 9.12 9.42
CA ALA A 174 -3.36 10.12 9.21
C ALA A 174 -3.89 11.19 8.29
N ARG A 175 -3.57 12.44 8.63
CA ARG A 175 -3.69 13.58 7.73
C ARG A 175 -2.36 13.75 7.01
N GLY A 176 -2.41 14.12 5.73
CA GLY A 176 -1.22 14.29 4.93
C GLY A 176 -1.53 14.26 3.45
N PRO A 177 -0.52 14.42 2.59
CA PRO A 177 -0.71 14.30 1.15
C PRO A 177 -1.31 12.92 0.80
N PRO A 178 -2.13 12.84 -0.27
CA PRO A 178 -2.76 11.60 -0.67
C PRO A 178 -1.75 10.47 -0.83
N ARG A 179 -2.06 9.30 -0.26
CA ARG A 179 -1.25 8.10 -0.41
C ARG A 179 -1.99 7.11 -1.30
N PRO A 180 -1.42 6.71 -2.44
CA PRO A 180 -2.05 5.69 -3.27
C PRO A 180 -2.18 4.37 -2.48
N LEU A 181 -3.30 3.68 -2.68
CA LEU A 181 -3.45 2.31 -2.20
C LEU A 181 -2.41 1.42 -2.88
N ARG A 182 -1.70 0.58 -2.13
CA ARG A 182 -0.70 -0.37 -2.66
C ARG A 182 -1.25 -1.25 -3.79
N ARG A 183 -2.52 -1.65 -3.75
CA ARG A 183 -3.11 -2.49 -4.81
C ARG A 183 -3.15 -1.80 -6.18
N ILE A 184 -3.06 -0.46 -6.25
CA ILE A 184 -2.99 0.29 -7.51
C ILE A 184 -1.82 -0.19 -8.36
N ILE A 185 -0.64 -0.36 -7.75
CA ILE A 185 0.58 -0.75 -8.45
C ILE A 185 0.57 -2.24 -8.85
N GLN A 186 -0.40 -3.05 -8.42
CA GLN A 186 -0.58 -4.43 -8.88
C GLN A 186 -1.27 -4.53 -10.26
N GLY A 187 -1.17 -3.49 -11.09
CA GLY A 187 -1.77 -3.46 -12.44
C GLY A 187 -3.29 -3.24 -12.45
N LEU A 188 -3.88 -2.82 -11.32
CA LEU A 188 -5.32 -2.59 -11.19
C LEU A 188 -5.77 -1.21 -11.69
N ASP A 189 -4.89 -0.22 -11.60
CA ASP A 189 -5.07 1.08 -12.21
C ASP A 189 -3.78 1.46 -12.94
N PRO A 190 -3.70 1.26 -14.26
CA PRO A 190 -2.49 1.55 -15.01
C PRO A 190 -2.09 3.03 -14.98
N LYS A 191 -3.07 3.95 -14.97
CA LYS A 191 -2.78 5.39 -14.83
C LYS A 191 -2.24 5.69 -13.44
N GLY A 192 -2.86 5.13 -12.41
CA GLY A 192 -2.37 5.24 -11.03
C GLY A 192 -0.96 4.66 -10.86
N THR A 193 -0.68 3.51 -11.48
CA THR A 193 0.65 2.89 -11.49
C THR A 193 1.68 3.80 -12.16
N ALA A 194 1.36 4.36 -13.34
CA ALA A 194 2.27 5.27 -14.04
C ALA A 194 2.57 6.53 -13.22
N ARG A 195 1.57 7.09 -12.52
CA ARG A 195 1.76 8.24 -11.61
C ARG A 195 2.73 7.95 -10.47
N VAL A 196 2.73 6.73 -9.92
CA VAL A 196 3.69 6.34 -8.86
C VAL A 196 5.13 6.38 -9.37
N PHE A 197 5.36 6.09 -10.65
CA PHE A 197 6.68 6.08 -11.29
C PHE A 197 7.01 7.38 -12.04
N GLU A 198 6.18 8.43 -11.96
CA GLU A 198 6.34 9.66 -12.75
C GLU A 198 7.72 10.32 -12.60
N ASN A 199 8.28 10.24 -11.38
CA ASN A 199 9.61 10.75 -11.04
C ASN A 199 10.68 9.63 -10.93
N ALA A 200 10.47 8.51 -11.61
CA ALA A 200 11.39 7.39 -11.60
C ALA A 200 12.65 7.66 -12.45
N HIS A 201 13.70 6.91 -12.16
CA HIS A 201 14.91 6.83 -12.96
C HIS A 201 15.02 5.43 -13.55
N CYS A 202 15.36 5.33 -14.83
CA CYS A 202 15.75 4.06 -15.44
C CYS A 202 17.16 3.71 -14.95
N ILE A 203 17.31 2.54 -14.33
CA ILE A 203 18.59 2.10 -13.74
C ILE A 203 19.22 0.93 -14.50
N GLY A 204 18.65 0.56 -15.64
CA GLY A 204 19.14 -0.51 -16.51
C GLY A 204 18.09 -1.56 -16.80
N GLU A 205 18.56 -2.75 -17.09
CA GLU A 205 17.75 -3.87 -17.58
C GLU A 205 17.97 -5.11 -16.71
N LYS A 206 16.92 -5.92 -16.56
CA LYS A 206 16.98 -7.18 -15.80
C LYS A 206 15.94 -8.14 -16.35
N ARG A 207 16.33 -9.40 -16.50
CA ARG A 207 15.39 -10.47 -16.84
C ARG A 207 14.60 -10.91 -15.60
N ILE A 208 13.27 -10.94 -15.73
CA ILE A 208 12.33 -11.39 -14.70
C ILE A 208 11.50 -12.53 -15.29
N GLY A 209 11.71 -13.74 -14.79
CA GLY A 209 11.14 -14.94 -15.41
C GLY A 209 11.63 -15.06 -16.86
N ASP A 210 10.68 -15.06 -17.79
CA ASP A 210 10.93 -15.18 -19.24
C ASP A 210 10.92 -13.83 -19.98
N ASP A 211 10.77 -12.70 -19.26
CA ASP A 211 10.73 -11.36 -19.85
C ASP A 211 12.01 -10.56 -19.54
N ASP A 212 12.65 -10.05 -20.59
CA ASP A 212 13.63 -8.97 -20.46
C ASP A 212 12.89 -7.67 -20.13
N CYS A 213 13.30 -7.00 -19.05
CA CYS A 213 12.60 -5.84 -18.52
C CYS A 213 13.52 -4.63 -18.38
N PHE A 214 12.98 -3.45 -18.66
CA PHE A 214 13.54 -2.20 -18.15
C PHE A 214 13.22 -2.05 -16.66
N VAL A 215 14.16 -1.50 -15.90
CA VAL A 215 14.03 -1.33 -14.45
C VAL A 215 13.90 0.16 -14.12
N LEU A 216 12.72 0.55 -13.63
CA LEU A 216 12.47 1.89 -13.11
C LEU A 216 12.59 1.89 -11.59
N LYS A 217 13.28 2.89 -11.04
CA LYS A 217 13.47 3.08 -9.60
C LYS A 217 12.90 4.42 -9.14
N VAL A 218 12.13 4.38 -8.06
CA VAL A 218 11.70 5.55 -7.29
C VAL A 218 12.32 5.44 -5.91
N SER A 219 13.01 6.48 -5.45
CA SER A 219 13.54 6.56 -4.09
C SER A 219 12.95 7.80 -3.41
N MET A 220 12.45 7.64 -2.19
CA MET A 220 12.10 8.76 -1.32
C MET A 220 12.97 8.73 -0.08
N ASN A 221 13.72 9.82 0.13
CA ASN A 221 14.45 10.08 1.36
C ASN A 221 13.64 11.10 2.16
N MET A 222 12.85 10.64 3.13
CA MET A 222 12.08 11.52 4.02
C MET A 222 12.99 12.06 5.12
N GLY A 223 13.75 13.11 4.79
CA GLY A 223 14.77 13.69 5.66
C GLY A 223 14.21 14.48 6.88
N VAL A 224 14.78 14.15 8.04
CA VAL A 224 15.15 15.02 9.18
C VAL A 224 14.10 15.53 10.18
N LEU A 225 12.78 15.46 9.94
CA LEU A 225 11.82 15.90 10.96
C LEU A 225 10.93 14.74 11.42
N ASN A 226 11.32 14.10 12.53
CA ASN A 226 10.56 13.07 13.25
C ASN A 226 10.20 11.81 12.46
N ALA A 227 10.94 11.51 11.38
CA ALA A 227 10.55 10.49 10.42
C ALA A 227 10.57 9.08 11.02
N GLU A 228 9.36 8.52 11.21
CA GLU A 228 9.12 7.10 11.41
C GLU A 228 9.46 6.29 10.14
N VAL A 229 9.54 6.92 8.97
CA VAL A 229 9.94 6.30 7.69
C VAL A 229 11.33 6.78 7.29
N ILE A 230 12.34 5.91 7.38
CA ILE A 230 13.74 6.24 7.07
C ILE A 230 13.99 6.20 5.56
N ARG A 231 13.48 5.17 4.89
CA ARG A 231 13.77 4.92 3.48
C ARG A 231 12.57 4.23 2.84
N HIS A 232 12.19 4.70 1.67
CA HIS A 232 11.25 4.02 0.81
C HIS A 232 11.80 3.94 -0.61
N VAL A 233 11.94 2.73 -1.14
CA VAL A 233 12.41 2.48 -2.51
C VAL A 233 11.45 1.55 -3.20
N LEU A 234 11.02 1.93 -4.40
CA LEU A 234 10.16 1.16 -5.28
C LEU A 234 10.88 0.87 -6.59
N TYR A 235 10.80 -0.37 -7.07
CA TYR A 235 11.27 -0.80 -8.36
C TYR A 235 10.11 -1.34 -9.18
N GLY A 236 10.02 -0.93 -10.44
CA GLY A 236 9.07 -1.46 -11.43
C GLY A 236 9.82 -2.09 -12.58
N TYR A 237 9.41 -3.30 -12.95
CA TYR A 237 10.01 -4.07 -14.03
C TYR A 237 9.03 -4.12 -15.20
N PHE A 238 9.36 -3.40 -16.26
CA PHE A 238 8.50 -3.22 -17.44
C PHE A 238 9.05 -4.06 -18.58
N SER A 239 8.26 -5.02 -19.07
CA SER A 239 8.64 -5.91 -20.17
C SER A 239 8.99 -5.11 -21.42
N GLN A 240 10.19 -5.33 -21.97
CA GLN A 240 10.63 -4.70 -23.21
C GLN A 240 9.75 -5.13 -24.41
N ARG A 241 9.20 -6.34 -24.34
CA ARG A 241 8.37 -6.94 -25.39
C ARG A 241 6.94 -6.41 -25.39
N SER A 242 6.30 -6.36 -24.22
CA SER A 242 4.87 -6.00 -24.13
C SER A 242 4.63 -4.57 -23.67
N GLY A 243 5.62 -3.90 -23.08
CA GLY A 243 5.48 -2.62 -22.40
C GLY A 243 4.75 -2.70 -21.06
N LEU A 244 4.26 -3.87 -20.64
CA LEU A 244 3.51 -4.05 -19.39
C LEU A 244 4.45 -4.20 -18.20
N VAL A 245 3.98 -3.79 -17.01
CA VAL A 245 4.68 -4.10 -15.76
C VAL A 245 4.44 -5.56 -15.38
N VAL A 246 5.52 -6.33 -15.22
CA VAL A 246 5.45 -7.77 -14.91
C VAL A 246 5.80 -8.06 -13.45
N TYR A 247 6.58 -7.16 -12.84
CA TYR A 247 7.00 -7.32 -11.45
C TYR A 247 7.25 -5.97 -10.80
N ILE A 248 7.01 -5.90 -9.49
CA ILE A 248 7.28 -4.72 -8.67
C ILE A 248 7.92 -5.14 -7.35
N GLU A 249 8.93 -4.40 -6.90
CA GLU A 249 9.53 -4.53 -5.57
C GLU A 249 9.36 -3.25 -4.79
N ASP A 250 8.91 -3.37 -3.55
CA ASP A 250 8.71 -2.28 -2.62
C ASP A 250 9.49 -2.57 -1.32
N SER A 251 10.39 -1.67 -0.93
CA SER A 251 11.18 -1.77 0.30
C SER A 251 11.01 -0.51 1.14
N HIS A 252 10.55 -0.72 2.37
CA HIS A 252 10.25 0.32 3.33
C HIS A 252 10.95 0.05 4.67
N LEU A 253 11.77 1.00 5.13
CA LEU A 253 12.41 0.96 6.43
C LEU A 253 11.78 2.02 7.33
N THR A 254 11.30 1.58 8.48
CA THR A 254 10.73 2.44 9.52
C THR A 254 11.48 2.33 10.84
N ARG A 255 11.48 3.42 11.60
CA ARG A 255 12.04 3.51 12.94
C ARG A 255 10.94 3.91 13.90
N VAL A 256 10.77 3.10 14.93
CA VAL A 256 9.89 3.40 16.06
C VAL A 256 10.78 3.68 17.26
N GLN A 257 10.69 4.89 17.77
CA GLN A 257 11.42 5.32 18.96
C GLN A 257 10.41 5.82 19.99
N THR A 258 10.36 5.16 21.15
CA THR A 258 9.50 5.54 22.26
C THR A 258 10.37 6.05 23.41
N LEU A 259 9.94 7.12 24.08
CA LEU A 259 10.68 7.70 25.21
C LEU A 259 10.92 6.64 26.29
N GLY A 260 12.19 6.38 26.62
CA GLY A 260 12.59 5.41 27.64
C GLY A 260 12.68 3.94 27.17
N ILE A 261 12.45 3.65 25.88
CA ILE A 261 12.62 2.32 25.27
C ILE A 261 13.69 2.39 24.18
N ASP A 262 14.43 1.29 23.98
CA ASP A 262 15.39 1.18 22.89
C ASP A 262 14.72 1.34 21.50
N THR A 263 15.48 1.88 20.56
CA THR A 263 15.02 2.10 19.18
C THR A 263 14.80 0.78 18.45
N VAL A 264 13.62 0.61 17.87
CA VAL A 264 13.24 -0.57 17.07
C VAL A 264 13.10 -0.16 15.61
N TYR A 265 13.61 -0.99 14.70
CA TYR A 265 13.49 -0.83 13.27
C TYR A 265 12.58 -1.92 12.68
N TRP A 266 11.82 -1.54 11.67
CA TRP A 266 11.02 -2.46 10.87
C TRP A 266 11.32 -2.26 9.39
N GLU A 267 11.80 -3.32 8.75
CA GLU A 267 11.95 -3.39 7.30
C GLU A 267 10.82 -4.24 6.72
N THR A 268 10.10 -3.68 5.76
CA THR A 268 9.07 -4.38 4.99
C THR A 268 9.55 -4.46 3.54
N THR A 269 9.66 -5.67 3.01
CA THR A 269 9.93 -5.92 1.59
C THR A 269 8.77 -6.65 0.96
N ILE A 270 8.32 -6.17 -0.20
CA ILE A 270 7.18 -6.77 -0.89
C ILE A 270 7.48 -6.86 -2.39
N GLY A 271 7.54 -8.07 -2.91
CA GLY A 271 7.66 -8.36 -4.34
C GLY A 271 6.33 -8.84 -4.90
N SER A 272 5.86 -8.29 -6.02
CA SER A 272 4.59 -8.70 -6.66
C SER A 272 4.78 -8.98 -8.13
N THR A 273 4.51 -10.23 -8.53
CA THR A 273 4.29 -10.62 -9.93
C THR A 273 2.89 -10.20 -10.37
N ILE A 274 2.77 -9.77 -11.62
CA ILE A 274 1.55 -9.22 -12.21
C ILE A 274 1.33 -9.91 -13.54
N GLU A 275 0.19 -10.58 -13.69
CA GLU A 275 -0.07 -11.51 -14.78
C GLU A 275 -1.53 -11.40 -15.26
N ASP A 276 -1.85 -12.12 -16.35
CA ASP A 276 -3.21 -12.23 -16.90
C ASP A 276 -3.83 -10.85 -17.18
N TYR A 277 -3.12 -10.04 -17.96
CA TYR A 277 -3.65 -8.77 -18.44
C TYR A 277 -4.80 -9.03 -19.42
N ARG A 278 -5.98 -8.49 -19.11
CA ARG A 278 -7.17 -8.59 -19.94
C ARG A 278 -7.70 -7.22 -20.29
N GLU A 279 -8.22 -7.07 -21.50
CA GLU A 279 -8.80 -5.82 -21.95
C GLU A 279 -10.23 -5.66 -21.41
N ILE A 280 -10.47 -4.57 -20.70
CA ILE A 280 -11.79 -4.15 -20.20
C ILE A 280 -11.98 -2.69 -20.61
N ASP A 281 -13.03 -2.38 -21.38
CA ASP A 281 -13.34 -1.04 -21.89
C ASP A 281 -12.13 -0.29 -22.49
N GLY A 282 -11.34 -1.01 -23.29
CA GLY A 282 -10.16 -0.47 -23.97
C GLY A 282 -8.93 -0.29 -23.08
N THR A 283 -8.92 -0.86 -21.87
CA THR A 283 -7.81 -0.78 -20.92
C THR A 283 -7.38 -2.17 -20.47
N LEU A 284 -6.08 -2.47 -20.56
CA LEU A 284 -5.54 -3.72 -20.03
C LEU A 284 -5.39 -3.63 -18.51
N ILE A 285 -6.03 -4.56 -17.80
CA ILE A 285 -6.00 -4.69 -16.34
C ILE A 285 -5.49 -6.07 -15.98
N ALA A 286 -4.56 -6.15 -15.02
CA ALA A 286 -4.07 -7.42 -14.52
C ALA A 286 -5.16 -8.14 -13.71
N HIS A 287 -5.40 -9.41 -14.02
CA HIS A 287 -6.41 -10.22 -13.34
C HIS A 287 -5.85 -11.21 -12.35
N GLN A 288 -4.53 -11.41 -12.30
CA GLN A 288 -3.94 -12.26 -11.29
C GLN A 288 -2.52 -11.82 -10.94
N GLY A 289 -2.06 -12.33 -9.80
CA GLY A 289 -0.66 -12.21 -9.46
C GLY A 289 -0.31 -12.90 -8.16
N ARG A 290 0.98 -12.88 -7.88
CA ARG A 290 1.54 -13.44 -6.65
C ARG A 290 2.43 -12.42 -5.98
N THR A 291 2.10 -12.12 -4.73
CA THR A 291 2.81 -11.15 -3.89
C THR A 291 3.49 -11.88 -2.73
N VAL A 292 4.75 -11.58 -2.49
CA VAL A 292 5.53 -12.07 -1.35
C VAL A 292 5.86 -10.88 -0.48
N ALA A 293 5.35 -10.86 0.74
CA ALA A 293 5.63 -9.83 1.72
C ALA A 293 6.46 -10.40 2.87
N THR A 294 7.52 -9.69 3.25
CA THR A 294 8.37 -10.01 4.39
C THR A 294 8.47 -8.80 5.29
N VAL A 295 8.23 -9.00 6.59
CA VAL A 295 8.40 -8.00 7.63
C VAL A 295 9.51 -8.48 8.55
N PHE A 296 10.51 -7.63 8.75
CA PHE A 296 11.68 -7.90 9.58
C PHE A 296 11.81 -6.83 10.65
N ARG A 297 11.88 -7.26 11.91
CA ARG A 297 12.07 -6.39 13.07
C ARG A 297 13.46 -6.62 13.67
N PHE A 298 14.20 -5.54 13.90
CA PHE A 298 15.54 -5.58 14.50
C PHE A 298 15.82 -4.32 15.35
N GLY A 299 16.83 -4.38 16.23
CA GLY A 299 17.22 -3.25 17.09
C GLY A 299 17.71 -3.68 18.48
N LYS A 300 18.35 -2.76 19.22
CA LYS A 300 18.80 -3.01 20.59
C LYS A 300 17.57 -3.22 21.49
N GLY A 301 17.63 -4.15 22.45
CA GLY A 301 16.49 -4.46 23.32
C GLY A 301 15.33 -5.23 22.66
N SER A 302 15.39 -5.54 21.35
CA SER A 302 14.48 -6.52 20.75
C SER A 302 14.89 -7.92 21.18
N GLY A 303 14.15 -8.52 22.11
CA GLY A 303 14.25 -9.94 22.41
C GLY A 303 13.94 -10.74 21.15
N ASN A 304 14.99 -11.13 20.42
CA ASN A 304 15.02 -11.82 19.13
C ASN A 304 14.55 -11.01 17.90
N GLU A 305 15.32 -11.15 16.82
CA GLU A 305 14.94 -10.71 15.47
C GLU A 305 13.69 -11.49 15.01
N ILE A 306 12.63 -10.77 14.64
CA ILE A 306 11.39 -11.38 14.18
C ILE A 306 11.29 -11.19 12.68
N ARG A 307 11.27 -12.30 11.93
CA ARG A 307 11.01 -12.33 10.50
C ARG A 307 9.70 -13.03 10.22
N THR A 308 8.73 -12.30 9.69
CA THR A 308 7.45 -12.85 9.23
C THR A 308 7.38 -12.77 7.72
N ARG A 309 7.01 -13.87 7.07
CA ARG A 309 6.84 -13.94 5.61
C ARG A 309 5.47 -14.52 5.26
N MET A 310 4.87 -13.96 4.23
CA MET A 310 3.57 -14.40 3.71
C MET A 310 3.57 -14.32 2.18
N VAL A 311 2.85 -15.24 1.54
CA VAL A 311 2.61 -15.26 0.11
C VAL A 311 1.13 -15.09 -0.16
N GLU A 312 0.76 -14.08 -0.93
CA GLU A 312 -0.61 -13.81 -1.40
C GLU A 312 -0.65 -14.24 -2.87
N LYS A 313 -1.61 -15.09 -3.20
CA LYS A 313 -2.06 -15.28 -4.59
C LYS A 313 -3.40 -14.57 -4.70
N TRP A 314 -3.51 -13.59 -5.60
CA TRP A 314 -4.72 -12.81 -5.79
C TRP A 314 -5.24 -12.99 -7.20
N ARG A 315 -6.56 -12.87 -7.34
CA ARG A 315 -7.28 -12.91 -8.62
C ARG A 315 -8.36 -11.85 -8.61
N ILE A 316 -8.55 -11.19 -9.74
CA ILE A 316 -9.65 -10.27 -9.98
C ILE A 316 -10.77 -11.04 -10.65
N ASP A 317 -11.94 -10.97 -10.04
CA ASP A 317 -13.13 -11.65 -10.52
C ASP A 317 -14.01 -10.66 -11.31
N ASP A 318 -14.10 -9.40 -10.87
CA ASP A 318 -14.89 -8.36 -11.54
C ASP A 318 -14.17 -6.99 -11.55
N VAL A 319 -14.34 -6.27 -12.66
CA VAL A 319 -13.94 -4.86 -12.82
C VAL A 319 -15.09 -4.09 -13.47
N VAL A 320 -15.50 -3.00 -12.85
CA VAL A 320 -16.54 -2.11 -13.39
C VAL A 320 -16.02 -0.67 -13.39
N PHE A 321 -16.08 -0.02 -14.55
CA PHE A 321 -15.77 1.40 -14.68
C PHE A 321 -17.04 2.25 -14.59
N ASP A 322 -16.89 3.50 -14.17
CA ASP A 322 -17.98 4.49 -14.12
C ASP A 322 -19.21 3.99 -13.35
N VAL A 323 -18.95 3.43 -12.16
CA VAL A 323 -19.97 2.88 -11.24
C VAL A 323 -21.12 3.89 -11.04
N PRO A 324 -22.37 3.53 -11.42
CA PRO A 324 -23.54 4.36 -11.19
C PRO A 324 -23.80 4.59 -9.70
N GLY A 325 -24.05 5.84 -9.31
CA GLY A 325 -24.40 6.19 -7.93
C GLY A 325 -23.23 6.27 -6.94
N LEU A 326 -22.00 5.97 -7.36
CA LEU A 326 -20.83 6.19 -6.51
C LEU A 326 -20.59 7.70 -6.33
N SER A 327 -20.64 8.18 -5.08
CA SER A 327 -20.41 9.57 -4.72
C SER A 327 -19.24 9.70 -3.74
N ILE A 328 -18.83 10.94 -3.48
CA ILE A 328 -17.83 11.28 -2.46
C ILE A 328 -18.23 10.80 -1.05
N ASP A 329 -19.53 10.65 -0.79
CA ASP A 329 -20.05 10.25 0.52
C ASP A 329 -19.68 8.80 0.86
N CYS A 330 -19.39 7.98 -0.15
CA CYS A 330 -18.93 6.60 0.03
C CYS A 330 -17.51 6.49 0.61
N PHE A 331 -16.75 7.59 0.64
CA PHE A 331 -15.34 7.62 1.07
C PHE A 331 -15.14 8.33 2.42
N ILE A 332 -16.23 8.72 3.09
CA ILE A 332 -16.17 9.42 4.38
C ILE A 332 -15.57 8.48 5.45
N PRO A 333 -14.54 8.91 6.19
CA PRO A 333 -14.00 8.12 7.30
C PRO A 333 -15.06 7.89 8.39
N PRO A 334 -15.10 6.70 9.01
CA PRO A 334 -15.94 6.44 10.17
C PRO A 334 -15.82 7.52 11.26
N ALA A 335 -16.94 7.90 11.89
CA ALA A 335 -16.98 9.00 12.87
C ALA A 335 -16.01 8.78 14.05
N GLU A 336 -15.84 7.53 14.47
CA GLU A 336 -14.90 7.10 15.52
C GLU A 336 -13.45 7.47 15.21
N ILE A 337 -13.09 7.52 13.92
CA ILE A 337 -11.73 7.84 13.46
C ILE A 337 -11.45 9.35 13.50
N LEU A 338 -12.49 10.19 13.38
CA LEU A 338 -12.35 11.65 13.35
C LEU A 338 -12.28 12.29 14.74
N GLY A 339 -12.42 11.52 15.82
CA GLY A 339 -12.38 12.04 17.19
C GLY A 339 -13.53 12.99 17.53
N VAL A 340 -14.62 12.97 16.75
CA VAL A 340 -15.83 13.75 17.05
C VAL A 340 -16.63 12.96 18.07
N SER A 341 -16.29 13.13 19.36
CA SER A 341 -17.26 12.83 20.42
C SER A 341 -18.46 13.74 20.21
N LYS A 342 -19.66 13.16 20.22
CA LYS A 342 -20.89 13.94 20.40
C LYS A 342 -20.84 14.70 21.72
#